data_AF-A0A1H3JFQ3-F1
#
_entry.id   AF-A0A1H3JFQ3-F1
#
_cell.length_a   1.000
_cell.length_b   1.000
_cell.length_c   1.000
_cell.angle_alpha   90.00
_cell.angle_beta   90.00
_cell.angle_gamma   90.00
#
_symmetry.space_group_name_H-M   'P 1'
#
loop_
_entity.id
_entity.type
_entity.pdbx_description
1 polymer ?
#
loop_
_entity_poly.entity_id
_entity_poly.type
_entity_poly.pdbx_seq_one_letter_code
_entity_poly.pdbx_strand_id
1 'polypeptide(L)' 'MRAQYIAAMITVWVLVGCGKPSAPETPDPSAYGKTIQPFHQIPADVQEGEGKARSTEEKSNY' A
#
# COMPACT_ATOMS: atom_id res chain seq x y z
N MET A 1 -48.38 -3.20 -2.12
CA MET A 1 -47.95 -1.96 -2.80
C MET A 1 -47.04 -1.09 -1.94
N ARG A 2 -47.46 -0.50 -0.81
CA ARG A 2 -46.58 0.39 0.00
C ARG A 2 -45.26 -0.25 0.47
N ALA A 3 -45.31 -1.49 0.96
CA ALA A 3 -44.11 -2.21 1.43
C ALA A 3 -43.11 -2.53 0.30
N GLN A 4 -43.59 -2.69 -0.94
CA GLN A 4 -42.73 -3.01 -2.09
C GLN A 4 -41.84 -1.82 -2.47
N TYR A 5 -42.37 -0.59 -2.35
CA TYR A 5 -41.57 0.62 -2.58
C TYR A 5 -40.50 0.82 -1.51
N ILE A 6 -40.81 0.50 -0.26
CA ILE A 6 -39.84 0.58 0.85
C ILE A 6 -38.71 -0.44 0.63
N ALA A 7 -39.06 -1.68 0.26
CA ALA A 7 -38.07 -2.71 -0.05
C ALA A 7 -37.17 -2.31 -1.23
N ALA A 8 -37.74 -1.72 -2.28
CA ALA A 8 -36.99 -1.24 -3.46
C ALA A 8 -36.03 -0.09 -3.12
N MET A 9 -36.42 0.82 -2.22
CA MET A 9 -35.52 1.88 -1.77
C MET A 9 -34.35 1.29 -0.98
N ILE A 10 -34.60 0.36 -0.06
CA ILE A 10 -33.55 -0.26 0.75
C ILE A 10 -32.52 -0.99 -0.13
N THR A 11 -32.94 -1.71 -1.17
CA THR A 11 -32.01 -2.39 -2.09
C THR A 11 -31.14 -1.42 -2.87
N VAL A 12 -31.70 -0.29 -3.34
CA VAL A 12 -30.89 0.76 -4.01
C VAL A 12 -29.85 1.36 -3.05
N TRP A 13 -30.23 1.61 -1.80
CA TRP A 13 -29.30 2.13 -0.79
C TRP A 13 -28.16 1.17 -0.46
N VAL A 14 -28.44 -0.14 -0.38
CA VAL A 14 -27.40 -1.17 -0.16
C VAL A 14 -26.42 -1.24 -1.34
N LEU A 15 -26.91 -1.10 -2.57
CA LEU A 15 -26.06 -1.17 -3.77
C LEU A 15 -25.18 0.08 -3.95
N VAL A 16 -25.66 1.27 -3.56
CA VAL A 16 -24.88 2.52 -3.66
C VAL A 16 -23.95 2.71 -2.46
N GLY A 17 -24.35 2.24 -1.27
CA GLY A 17 -23.55 2.31 -0.04
C GLY A 17 -22.37 1.33 -0.05
N CYS A 18 -22.48 0.22 -0.77
CA CYS A 18 -21.34 -0.63 -1.12
C CYS A 18 -20.58 0.05 -2.28
N GLY A 19 -19.87 1.13 -1.96
CA GLY A 19 -19.00 1.82 -2.92
C GLY A 19 -17.96 0.89 -3.54
N LYS A 20 -17.16 1.43 -4.47
CA LYS A 20 -16.00 0.70 -5.03
C LYS A 20 -15.24 0.06 -3.87
N PRO A 21 -14.88 -1.24 -3.93
CA PRO A 21 -13.99 -1.81 -2.93
C PRO A 21 -12.82 -0.84 -2.82
N SER A 22 -12.47 -0.46 -1.58
CA SER A 22 -11.24 0.26 -1.32
C SER A 22 -10.12 -0.70 -1.71
N ALA A 23 -9.84 -0.77 -3.02
CA ALA A 23 -8.64 -1.37 -3.53
C ALA A 23 -7.56 -0.68 -2.71
N PRO A 24 -6.72 -1.45 -1.98
CA PRO A 24 -5.58 -0.86 -1.30
C PRO A 24 -4.89 0.05 -2.31
N GLU A 25 -4.44 1.22 -1.86
CA GLU A 25 -3.61 2.03 -2.73
C GLU A 25 -2.50 1.13 -3.27
N THR A 26 -2.36 1.12 -4.60
CA THR A 26 -1.29 0.37 -5.27
C THR A 26 0.02 0.64 -4.53
N PRO A 27 0.80 -0.40 -4.19
CA PRO A 27 2.03 -0.22 -3.42
C PRO A 27 2.90 0.85 -4.07
N ASP A 28 3.40 1.79 -3.26
CA ASP A 28 4.33 2.81 -3.73
C ASP A 28 5.52 2.13 -4.44
N PRO A 29 5.69 2.31 -5.77
CA PRO A 29 6.79 1.69 -6.50
C PRO A 29 8.16 2.11 -5.95
N SER A 30 8.25 3.30 -5.34
CA SER A 30 9.47 3.82 -4.75
C SER A 30 9.85 3.17 -3.42
N ALA A 31 8.88 2.53 -2.75
CA ALA A 31 9.09 1.75 -1.53
C ALA A 31 9.50 0.30 -1.83
N TYR A 32 9.23 -0.18 -3.05
CA TYR A 32 9.60 -1.54 -3.44
C TYR A 32 11.12 -1.68 -3.61
N GLY A 33 11.69 -2.78 -3.11
CA GLY A 33 13.14 -3.05 -3.22
C GLY A 33 14.03 -2.22 -2.30
N LYS A 34 13.46 -1.43 -1.38
CA LYS A 34 14.24 -0.78 -0.32
C LYS A 34 14.69 -1.82 0.70
N THR A 35 15.99 -1.87 0.97
CA THR A 35 16.52 -2.66 2.08
C THR A 35 16.03 -2.05 3.38
N ILE A 36 15.42 -2.88 4.23
CA ILE A 36 15.06 -2.48 5.59
C ILE A 36 16.36 -2.11 6.30
N GLN A 37 16.52 -0.83 6.63
CA GLN A 37 17.68 -0.39 7.40
C GLN A 37 17.65 -1.08 8.77
N PRO A 38 18.70 -1.81 9.18
CA PRO A 38 18.67 -2.57 10.42
C PRO A 38 18.52 -1.68 11.67
N PHE A 39 18.88 -0.40 11.57
CA PHE A 39 18.89 0.53 12.70
C PHE A 39 17.98 1.73 12.45
N HIS A 40 16.69 1.61 12.78
CA HIS A 40 15.72 2.71 12.62
C HIS A 40 15.94 3.89 13.58
N GLN A 41 16.83 3.73 14.55
CA GLN A 41 17.18 4.75 15.55
C GLN A 41 18.33 5.66 15.10
N ILE A 42 19.04 5.27 14.04
CA ILE A 42 20.26 5.91 13.59
C ILE A 42 19.95 6.64 12.27
N PRO A 43 20.32 7.92 12.11
CA PRO A 43 20.17 8.62 10.84
C PRO A 43 20.83 7.86 9.66
N ALA A 44 20.19 7.86 8.49
CA ALA A 44 20.63 7.03 7.35
C ALA A 44 22.02 7.42 6.84
N ASP A 45 22.39 8.70 6.94
CA ASP A 45 23.68 9.28 6.55
C ASP A 45 24.86 8.77 7.38
N VAL A 46 24.61 8.17 8.55
CA VAL A 46 25.66 7.57 9.40
C VAL A 46 25.57 6.04 9.47
N GLN A 47 24.69 5.42 8.68
CA GLN A 47 24.64 3.96 8.53
C GLN A 47 25.56 3.49 7.40
N GLU A 48 26.16 2.31 7.55
CA GLU A 48 26.94 1.70 6.45
C GLU A 48 26.11 1.62 5.17
N GLY A 49 26.65 2.14 4.06
CA GLY A 49 25.95 2.23 2.78
C GLY A 49 24.91 3.34 2.68
N GLU A 50 24.90 4.32 3.60
CA GLU A 50 24.01 5.49 3.60
C GLU A 50 22.51 5.12 3.50
N GLY A 51 22.15 3.94 3.99
CA GLY A 51 20.79 3.42 3.88
C GLY A 51 20.39 2.89 2.51
N LYS A 52 21.35 2.68 1.59
CA LYS A 52 21.13 2.02 0.30
C LYS A 52 21.24 0.50 0.43
N ALA A 53 20.57 -0.19 -0.48
CA ALA A 53 20.71 -1.63 -0.62
C ALA A 53 22.12 -1.97 -1.10
N ARG A 54 22.84 -2.83 -0.37
CA ARG A 54 24.19 -3.29 -0.77
C ARG A 54 24.21 -3.92 -2.18
N SER A 55 23.09 -4.47 -2.63
CA SER A 55 22.90 -5.01 -3.98
C SER A 55 22.95 -3.99 -5.11
N THR A 56 22.90 -2.68 -4.82
CA THR A 56 22.96 -1.62 -5.83
C THR A 56 24.36 -1.10 -6.13
N GLU A 57 25.33 -1.40 -5.27
CA GLU A 57 26.71 -0.92 -5.40
C GLU A 57 27.68 -2.03 -5.79
N GLU A 58 27.41 -3.26 -5.37
CA GLU A 58 28.24 -4.41 -5.74
C GLU A 58 27.72 -5.05 -7.04
N LYS A 59 28.46 -4.86 -8.14
CA LYS A 59 28.20 -5.56 -9.39
C LYS A 59 28.49 -7.05 -9.16
N SER A 60 27.44 -7.80 -8.85
CA SER A 60 27.44 -9.26 -8.74
C SER A 60 28.22 -9.88 -9.92
N ASN A 61 29.32 -10.57 -9.61
CA ASN A 61 30.20 -11.23 -10.58
C ASN A 61 29.79 -12.70 -10.76
N TYR A 62 28.48 -12.94 -10.93
CA TYR A 62 27.92 -14.24 -11.28
C TYR A 62 27.63 -14.31 -12.78
#